data_AF-C3KCZ4-F1
#
_entry.id   AF-C3KCZ4-F1
#
_cell.length_a   1.000
_cell.length_b   1.000
_cell.length_c   1.000
_cell.angle_alpha   90.00
_cell.angle_beta   90.00
_cell.angle_gamma   90.00
#
_symmetry.space_group_name_H-M   'P 1'
#
loop_
_entity.id
_entity.type
_entity.pdbx_description
1 polymer ?
#
loop_
_entity_poly.entity_id
_entity_poly.type
_entity_poly.pdbx_seq_one_letter_code
_entity_poly.pdbx_strand_id
1 'polypeptide(L)'
;MKPSQAPIFSVDHSKMKALIVPESMKLASIWVVWSFISMGFLGWTLWVVIKAVGSTESMSAWVQAIGSIGAILAAVAIARRGMMQQKEDKLFEGYGYMEKAFGVAAYASEVIAGASQYILQGVPTPPMLKYHSNLLEICLEDLKEIEYTRLEDLDVANAFLSLKRSVNLTRSAILLQLETNGGFAKSQVAAWGQNADREAKTMSAAIIRYLGRHPWLLDAAHAHHQSRRA
;
A
#
# COMPACT_ATOMS: atom_id res chain seq x y z
N MET A 1 -32.35 22.02 47.80
CA MET A 1 -30.88 21.79 47.78
C MET A 1 -30.63 20.33 48.11
N LYS A 2 -30.17 19.53 47.14
CA LYS A 2 -29.82 18.11 47.31
C LYS A 2 -28.30 18.00 47.52
N PRO A 3 -27.82 17.23 48.51
CA PRO A 3 -26.40 17.06 48.72
C PRO A 3 -25.79 16.22 47.59
N SER A 4 -24.73 16.75 46.99
CA SER A 4 -23.89 16.09 45.99
C SER A 4 -23.09 14.96 46.65
N GLN A 5 -23.36 13.71 46.27
CA GLN A 5 -22.56 12.55 46.70
C GLN A 5 -21.39 12.38 45.74
N ALA A 6 -20.18 12.44 46.28
CA ALA A 6 -18.95 12.21 45.53
C ALA A 6 -18.80 10.71 45.19
N PRO A 7 -18.33 10.37 43.97
CA PRO A 7 -18.19 8.98 43.55
C PRO A 7 -17.03 8.28 44.27
N ILE A 8 -17.35 7.16 44.93
CA ILE A 8 -16.38 6.23 45.51
C ILE A 8 -15.81 5.37 44.38
N PHE A 9 -14.55 5.60 44.03
CA PHE A 9 -13.82 4.75 43.10
C PHE A 9 -13.52 3.39 43.76
N SER A 10 -14.34 2.39 43.44
CA SER A 10 -14.04 0.99 43.72
C SER A 10 -13.03 0.48 42.69
N VAL A 11 -11.81 0.20 43.14
CA VAL A 11 -10.76 -0.40 42.31
C VAL A 11 -11.06 -1.90 42.19
N ASP A 12 -11.54 -2.30 41.01
CA ASP A 12 -11.84 -3.69 40.67
C ASP A 12 -10.54 -4.48 40.45
N HIS A 13 -10.08 -5.18 41.48
CA HIS A 13 -8.89 -6.03 41.47
C HIS A 13 -9.09 -7.38 40.74
N SER A 14 -10.25 -7.65 40.14
CA SER A 14 -10.57 -8.96 39.52
C SER A 14 -10.07 -9.16 38.08
N LYS A 15 -9.46 -8.14 37.46
CA LYS A 15 -8.89 -8.21 36.10
C LYS A 15 -7.36 -8.34 36.08
N MET A 16 -6.79 -9.26 36.86
CA MET A 16 -5.46 -9.76 36.54
C MET A 16 -5.56 -10.74 35.37
N LYS A 17 -5.58 -10.20 34.15
CA LYS A 17 -5.50 -10.98 32.92
C LYS A 17 -4.22 -11.80 32.97
N ALA A 18 -4.35 -13.12 33.09
CA ALA A 18 -3.23 -14.04 32.91
C ALA A 18 -2.53 -13.68 31.59
N LEU A 19 -1.24 -13.36 31.65
CA LEU A 19 -0.42 -13.10 30.47
C LEU A 19 -0.37 -14.40 29.65
N ILE A 20 -1.24 -14.49 28.65
CA ILE A 20 -1.23 -15.59 27.68
C ILE A 20 0.01 -15.35 26.81
N VAL A 21 1.12 -16.00 27.19
CA VAL A 21 2.36 -15.95 26.41
C VAL A 21 2.16 -16.79 25.15
N PRO A 22 2.30 -16.21 23.95
CA PRO A 22 2.13 -16.93 22.68
C PRO A 22 3.12 -18.10 22.58
N GLU A 23 2.68 -19.23 22.01
CA GLU A 23 3.49 -20.46 21.94
C GLU A 23 4.81 -20.28 21.19
N SER A 24 4.85 -19.39 20.19
CA SER A 24 6.06 -19.02 19.46
C SER A 24 7.15 -18.45 20.37
N MET A 25 6.76 -17.73 21.43
CA MET A 25 7.69 -17.16 22.41
C MET A 25 8.30 -18.25 23.31
N LYS A 26 7.55 -19.31 23.64
CA LYS A 26 8.03 -20.45 24.42
C LYS A 26 9.06 -21.27 23.66
N LEU A 27 8.84 -21.49 22.36
CA LEU A 27 9.79 -22.23 21.54
C LEU A 27 11.10 -21.44 21.39
N ALA A 28 11.00 -20.12 21.19
CA ALA A 28 12.16 -19.24 21.08
C ALA A 28 13.02 -19.23 22.35
N SER A 29 12.41 -19.22 23.54
CA SER A 29 13.16 -19.22 24.80
C SER A 29 13.95 -20.53 25.00
N ILE A 30 13.37 -21.69 24.61
CA ILE A 30 14.06 -22.98 24.66
C ILE A 30 15.31 -22.97 23.77
N TRP A 31 15.20 -22.44 22.55
CA TRP A 31 16.34 -22.32 21.64
C TRP A 31 17.44 -21.42 22.20
N VAL A 32 17.08 -20.29 22.80
CA VAL A 32 18.05 -19.39 23.44
C VAL A 32 18.78 -20.09 24.57
N VAL A 33 18.06 -20.78 25.47
CA VAL A 33 18.67 -21.53 26.58
C VAL A 33 19.60 -22.62 26.07
N TRP A 34 19.20 -23.39 25.06
CA TRP A 34 20.06 -24.41 24.44
C TRP A 34 21.31 -23.82 23.79
N SER A 35 21.21 -22.66 23.15
CA SER A 35 22.39 -21.96 22.61
C SER A 35 23.36 -21.57 23.72
N PHE A 36 22.87 -21.01 24.84
CA PHE A 36 23.73 -20.66 25.98
C PHE A 36 24.42 -21.88 26.59
N ILE A 37 23.69 -22.98 26.80
CA ILE A 37 24.27 -24.23 27.33
C ILE A 37 25.33 -24.78 26.38
N SER A 38 25.05 -24.79 25.07
CA SER A 38 26.00 -25.26 24.06
C SER A 38 27.25 -24.39 24.00
N MET A 39 27.11 -23.08 24.13
CA MET A 39 28.24 -22.14 24.18
C MET A 39 29.08 -22.34 25.45
N GLY A 40 28.45 -22.55 26.60
CA GLY A 40 29.13 -22.86 27.85
C GLY A 40 29.90 -24.17 27.76
N PHE A 41 29.29 -25.21 27.18
CA PHE A 41 29.94 -26.50 26.97
C PHE A 41 31.13 -26.38 26.00
N LEU A 42 30.97 -25.70 24.87
CA LEU A 42 32.05 -25.45 23.91
C LEU A 42 33.20 -24.66 24.56
N GLY A 43 32.88 -23.61 25.32
CA GLY A 43 33.88 -22.81 26.04
C GLY A 43 34.66 -23.63 27.06
N TRP A 44 33.97 -24.49 27.81
CA TRP A 44 34.61 -25.40 28.76
C TRP A 44 35.49 -26.44 28.07
N THR A 45 34.99 -27.07 27.02
CA THR A 45 35.75 -28.09 26.26
C THR A 45 37.01 -27.48 25.64
N LEU A 46 36.90 -26.28 25.06
CA LEU A 46 38.02 -25.54 24.49
C LEU A 46 39.06 -25.18 25.57
N TRP A 47 38.63 -24.77 26.75
CA TRP A 47 39.51 -24.47 27.88
C TRP A 47 40.31 -25.70 28.34
N VAL A 48 39.65 -26.87 28.42
CA VAL A 48 40.32 -28.14 28.77
C VAL A 48 41.38 -28.51 27.74
N VAL A 49 41.07 -28.39 26.45
CA VAL A 49 42.04 -28.67 25.36
C VAL A 49 43.25 -27.74 25.44
N ILE A 50 43.04 -26.46 25.72
CA ILE A 50 44.13 -25.47 25.78
C ILE A 50 45.02 -25.68 27.00
N LYS A 51 44.43 -26.02 28.15
CA LYS A 51 45.16 -26.47 29.34
C LYS A 51 46.05 -27.69 29.04
N ALA A 52 45.59 -28.60 28.19
CA ALA A 52 46.35 -29.78 27.80
C ALA A 52 47.48 -29.50 26.79
N VAL A 53 47.30 -28.55 25.87
CA VAL A 53 48.27 -28.24 24.79
C VAL A 53 49.32 -27.20 25.21
N GLY A 54 49.08 -26.41 26.28
CA GLY A 54 50.08 -25.50 26.85
C GLY A 54 50.36 -24.23 26.03
N SER A 55 49.63 -23.99 24.94
CA SER A 55 49.77 -22.80 24.09
C SER A 55 48.66 -21.78 24.39
N THR A 56 48.94 -20.82 25.28
CA THR A 56 47.96 -19.80 25.71
C THR A 56 47.98 -18.54 24.87
N GLU A 57 49.05 -18.28 24.09
CA GLU A 57 49.21 -17.01 23.36
C GLU A 57 48.32 -16.88 22.11
N SER A 58 47.83 -17.97 21.52
CA SER A 58 47.02 -17.94 20.29
C SER A 58 45.50 -17.90 20.52
N MET A 59 45.07 -17.91 21.80
CA MET A 59 43.67 -18.14 22.17
C MET A 59 42.76 -16.93 21.92
N SER A 60 43.24 -15.71 22.18
CA SER A 60 42.47 -14.48 21.97
C SER A 60 42.14 -14.25 20.50
N ALA A 61 43.10 -14.51 19.61
CA ALA A 61 42.95 -14.38 18.16
C ALA A 61 41.86 -15.31 17.60
N TRP A 62 41.76 -16.54 18.12
CA TRP A 62 40.76 -17.51 17.69
C TRP A 62 39.34 -17.14 18.13
N VAL A 63 39.15 -16.72 19.38
CA VAL A 63 37.85 -16.27 19.89
C VAL A 63 37.38 -15.02 19.14
N GLN A 64 38.29 -14.10 18.85
CA GLN A 64 38.00 -12.91 18.06
C GLN A 64 37.58 -13.25 16.62
N ALA A 65 38.22 -14.24 15.99
CA ALA A 65 37.86 -14.69 14.65
C ALA A 65 36.45 -15.30 14.59
N ILE A 66 36.09 -16.18 15.54
CA ILE A 66 34.73 -16.75 15.63
C ILE A 66 33.70 -15.67 15.92
N GLY A 67 33.99 -14.75 16.85
CA GLY A 67 33.11 -13.63 17.19
C GLY A 67 32.83 -12.74 15.98
N SER A 68 33.86 -12.44 15.18
CA SER A 68 33.74 -11.66 13.95
C SER A 68 32.83 -12.36 12.92
N ILE A 69 33.03 -13.66 12.68
CA ILE A 69 32.19 -14.44 11.75
C ILE A 69 30.74 -14.46 12.24
N GLY A 70 30.51 -14.69 13.54
CA GLY A 70 29.17 -14.67 14.12
C GLY A 70 28.47 -13.32 13.97
N ALA A 71 29.18 -12.22 14.22
CA ALA A 71 28.67 -10.87 14.03
C ALA A 71 28.32 -10.58 12.57
N ILE A 72 29.16 -11.01 11.62
CA ILE A 72 28.88 -10.89 10.18
C ILE A 72 27.61 -11.67 9.80
N LEU A 73 27.47 -12.92 10.26
CA LEU A 73 26.28 -13.73 9.97
C LEU A 73 25.00 -13.11 10.56
N ALA A 74 25.06 -12.60 11.79
CA ALA A 74 23.94 -11.90 12.42
C ALA A 74 23.58 -10.62 11.65
N ALA A 75 24.56 -9.82 11.26
CA ALA A 75 24.36 -8.62 10.47
C ALA A 75 23.70 -8.93 9.11
N VAL A 76 24.17 -9.98 8.42
CA VAL A 76 23.58 -10.43 7.15
C VAL A 76 22.15 -10.91 7.33
N ALA A 77 21.86 -11.65 8.40
CA ALA A 77 20.50 -12.14 8.69
C ALA A 77 19.53 -10.98 8.96
N ILE A 78 19.94 -9.98 9.76
CA ILE A 78 19.15 -8.78 10.05
C ILE A 78 18.94 -7.96 8.77
N ALA A 79 20.00 -7.74 7.98
CA ALA A 79 19.92 -7.01 6.72
C ALA A 79 18.97 -7.68 5.73
N ARG A 80 19.03 -9.02 5.59
CA ARG A 80 18.10 -9.78 4.73
C ARG A 80 16.66 -9.61 5.17
N ARG A 81 16.37 -9.66 6.47
CA ARG A 81 15.02 -9.47 7.00
C ARG A 81 14.51 -8.05 6.74
N GLY A 82 15.35 -7.04 6.96
CA GLY A 82 15.02 -5.64 6.69
C GLY A 82 14.74 -5.38 5.21
N MET A 83 15.54 -5.94 4.30
CA MET A 83 15.31 -5.79 2.85
C MET A 83 13.99 -6.43 2.39
N MET A 84 13.60 -7.57 2.96
CA MET A 84 12.32 -8.21 2.62
C MET A 84 11.14 -7.37 3.09
N GLN A 85 11.18 -6.88 4.34
CA GLN A 85 10.13 -6.00 4.87
C GLN A 85 10.02 -4.70 4.07
N GLN A 86 11.14 -4.06 3.75
CA GLN A 86 11.13 -2.85 2.94
C GLN A 86 10.55 -3.08 1.53
N LYS A 87 10.82 -4.25 0.94
CA LYS A 87 10.23 -4.62 -0.35
C LYS A 87 8.74 -4.83 -0.24
N GLU A 88 8.27 -5.51 0.81
CA GLU A 88 6.85 -5.70 1.09
C GLU A 88 6.15 -4.35 1.32
N ASP A 89 6.69 -3.51 2.19
CA ASP A 89 6.17 -2.17 2.47
C ASP A 89 6.07 -1.34 1.18
N LYS A 90 7.08 -1.39 0.32
CA LYS A 90 7.08 -0.69 -0.97
C LYS A 90 5.99 -1.20 -1.91
N LEU A 91 5.83 -2.52 -2.03
CA LEU A 91 4.77 -3.13 -2.85
C LEU A 91 3.38 -2.76 -2.33
N PHE A 92 3.21 -2.72 -1.00
CA PHE A 92 1.96 -2.33 -0.37
C PHE A 92 1.65 -0.83 -0.61
N GLU A 93 2.65 0.04 -0.48
CA GLU A 93 2.52 1.46 -0.81
C GLU A 93 2.17 1.66 -2.30
N GLY A 94 2.86 0.96 -3.19
CA GLY A 94 2.60 0.98 -4.63
C GLY A 94 1.18 0.55 -4.97
N TYR A 95 0.68 -0.52 -4.34
CA TYR A 95 -0.72 -0.94 -4.45
C TYR A 95 -1.69 0.14 -3.98
N GLY A 96 -1.50 0.69 -2.79
CA GLY A 96 -2.37 1.74 -2.26
C GLY A 96 -2.41 2.99 -3.15
N TYR A 97 -1.28 3.31 -3.80
CA TYR A 97 -1.20 4.41 -4.76
C TYR A 97 -1.99 4.12 -6.05
N MET A 98 -1.88 2.90 -6.59
CA MET A 98 -2.67 2.47 -7.75
C MET A 98 -4.17 2.44 -7.45
N GLU A 99 -4.57 2.03 -6.25
CA GLU A 99 -5.97 2.07 -5.79
C GLU A 99 -6.50 3.51 -5.74
N LYS A 100 -5.72 4.45 -5.17
CA LYS A 100 -6.06 5.88 -5.19
C LYS A 100 -6.23 6.38 -6.63
N ALA A 101 -5.29 6.08 -7.51
CA ALA A 101 -5.35 6.47 -8.91
C ALA A 101 -6.58 5.90 -9.63
N PHE A 102 -6.92 4.64 -9.37
CA PHE A 102 -8.14 4.02 -9.89
C PHE A 102 -9.41 4.70 -9.37
N GLY A 103 -9.48 5.05 -8.08
CA GLY A 103 -10.64 5.76 -7.53
C GLY A 103 -10.92 7.09 -8.22
N VAL A 104 -9.88 7.91 -8.43
CA VAL A 104 -9.98 9.18 -9.16
C VAL A 104 -10.35 8.94 -10.63
N ALA A 105 -9.74 7.94 -11.27
CA ALA A 105 -10.02 7.56 -12.65
C ALA A 105 -11.47 7.09 -12.85
N ALA A 106 -11.98 6.24 -11.96
CA ALA A 106 -13.36 5.76 -12.01
C ALA A 106 -14.35 6.94 -11.91
N TYR A 107 -14.13 7.87 -10.99
CA TYR A 107 -14.95 9.08 -10.89
C TYR A 107 -14.91 9.92 -12.16
N ALA A 108 -13.72 10.18 -12.72
CA ALA A 108 -13.59 10.94 -13.95
C ALA A 108 -14.28 10.25 -15.16
N SER A 109 -14.26 8.93 -15.21
CA SER A 109 -14.97 8.13 -16.21
C SER A 109 -16.49 8.33 -16.13
N GLU A 110 -17.05 8.29 -14.93
CA GLU A 110 -18.48 8.56 -14.70
C GLU A 110 -18.88 9.98 -15.12
N VAL A 111 -18.02 10.98 -14.82
CA VAL A 111 -18.27 12.37 -15.25
C VAL A 111 -18.28 12.51 -16.77
N ILE A 112 -17.35 11.85 -17.49
CA ILE A 112 -17.37 11.81 -18.96
C ILE A 112 -18.64 11.12 -19.47
N ALA A 113 -19.01 9.98 -18.89
CA ALA A 113 -20.20 9.23 -19.29
C ALA A 113 -21.49 10.05 -19.10
N GLY A 114 -21.62 10.73 -17.95
CA GLY A 114 -22.75 11.62 -17.67
C GLY A 114 -22.83 12.80 -18.64
N ALA A 115 -21.70 13.44 -18.94
CA ALA A 115 -21.65 14.53 -19.93
C ALA A 115 -22.03 14.03 -21.34
N SER A 116 -21.50 12.88 -21.76
CA SER A 116 -21.81 12.24 -23.04
C SER A 116 -23.31 11.92 -23.15
N GLN A 117 -23.88 11.27 -22.14
CA GLN A 117 -25.30 10.91 -22.10
C GLN A 117 -26.20 12.14 -22.19
N TYR A 118 -25.90 13.20 -21.43
CA TYR A 118 -26.65 14.45 -21.46
C TYR A 118 -26.65 15.07 -22.87
N ILE A 119 -25.49 15.15 -23.52
CA ILE A 119 -25.38 15.70 -24.88
C ILE A 119 -26.17 14.86 -25.89
N LEU A 120 -26.14 13.53 -25.76
CA LEU A 120 -26.83 12.62 -26.67
C LEU A 120 -28.35 12.67 -26.57
N GLN A 121 -28.90 13.12 -25.44
CA GLN A 121 -30.35 13.35 -25.27
C GLN A 121 -30.89 14.51 -26.14
N GLY A 122 -30.00 15.30 -26.76
CA GLY A 122 -30.34 16.09 -27.94
C GLY A 122 -30.70 17.55 -27.71
N VAL A 123 -30.61 18.06 -26.48
CA VAL A 123 -30.81 19.50 -26.19
C VAL A 123 -29.79 20.00 -25.16
N PRO A 124 -28.49 20.02 -25.48
CA PRO A 124 -27.48 20.54 -24.56
C PRO A 124 -27.65 22.05 -24.38
N THR A 125 -28.19 22.47 -23.24
CA THR A 125 -28.26 23.89 -22.87
C THR A 125 -26.89 24.43 -22.44
N PRO A 126 -26.55 25.70 -22.74
CA PRO A 126 -25.27 26.30 -22.32
C PRO A 126 -24.97 26.21 -20.81
N PRO A 127 -25.95 26.44 -19.88
CA PRO A 127 -25.69 26.29 -18.45
C PRO A 127 -25.25 24.88 -18.05
N MET A 128 -25.85 23.84 -18.63
CA MET A 128 -25.50 22.46 -18.33
C MET A 128 -24.16 22.04 -18.95
N LEU A 129 -23.85 22.54 -20.16
CA LEU A 129 -22.52 22.34 -20.74
C LEU A 129 -21.42 22.97 -19.87
N LYS A 130 -21.67 24.17 -19.33
CA LYS A 130 -20.75 24.82 -18.37
C LYS A 130 -20.61 24.01 -17.09
N TYR A 131 -21.70 23.46 -16.56
CA TYR A 131 -21.67 22.57 -15.40
C TYR A 131 -20.79 21.35 -15.65
N HIS A 132 -20.99 20.61 -16.74
CA HIS A 132 -20.17 19.45 -17.07
C HIS A 132 -18.70 19.81 -17.34
N SER A 133 -18.43 20.95 -17.99
CA SER A 133 -17.06 21.46 -18.17
C SER A 133 -16.37 21.70 -16.82
N ASN A 134 -17.08 22.26 -15.83
CA ASN A 134 -16.53 22.49 -14.50
C ASN A 134 -16.26 21.18 -13.75
N LEU A 135 -17.14 20.18 -13.87
CA LEU A 135 -16.89 18.86 -13.27
C LEU A 135 -15.64 18.19 -13.87
N LEU A 136 -15.47 18.28 -15.20
CA LEU A 136 -14.29 17.75 -15.88
C LEU A 136 -13.02 18.50 -15.47
N GLU A 137 -13.11 19.80 -15.19
CA GLU A 137 -12.00 20.59 -14.66
C GLU A 137 -11.59 20.12 -13.25
N ILE A 138 -12.55 19.91 -12.36
CA ILE A 138 -12.30 19.33 -11.03
C ILE A 138 -11.62 17.96 -11.17
N CYS A 139 -12.13 17.10 -12.07
CA CYS A 139 -11.50 15.80 -12.33
C CYS A 139 -10.06 15.96 -12.84
N LEU A 140 -9.75 16.96 -13.66
CA LEU A 140 -8.38 17.20 -14.13
C LEU A 140 -7.46 17.63 -13.00
N GLU A 141 -7.93 18.44 -12.05
CA GLU A 141 -7.16 18.80 -10.86
C GLU A 141 -6.88 17.57 -9.99
N ASP A 142 -7.89 16.74 -9.72
CA ASP A 142 -7.71 15.49 -8.96
C ASP A 142 -6.73 14.54 -9.68
N LEU A 143 -6.83 14.44 -11.02
CA LEU A 143 -5.92 13.64 -11.85
C LEU A 143 -4.50 14.22 -11.96
N LYS A 144 -4.28 15.49 -11.57
CA LYS A 144 -2.92 16.08 -11.47
C LYS A 144 -2.22 15.70 -10.16
N GLU A 145 -2.97 15.39 -9.11
CA GLU A 145 -2.39 14.93 -7.84
C GLU A 145 -1.76 13.53 -7.93
N ILE A 146 -2.10 12.78 -8.97
CA ILE A 146 -1.52 11.46 -9.23
C ILE A 146 -0.27 11.61 -10.11
N GLU A 147 0.88 11.35 -9.50
CA GLU A 147 2.19 11.27 -10.12
C GLU A 147 2.34 9.95 -10.88
N TYR A 148 2.48 10.05 -12.20
CA TYR A 148 2.68 8.91 -13.08
C TYR A 148 3.89 8.04 -12.67
N THR A 149 4.98 8.66 -12.20
CA THR A 149 6.22 7.97 -11.82
C THR A 149 6.09 7.06 -10.60
N ARG A 150 4.99 7.19 -9.83
CA ARG A 150 4.72 6.36 -8.65
C ARG A 150 3.84 5.15 -8.95
N LEU A 151 3.28 5.04 -10.15
CA LEU A 151 2.51 3.87 -10.56
C LEU A 151 3.48 2.76 -10.96
N GLU A 152 3.56 1.71 -10.13
CA GLU A 152 4.50 0.60 -10.35
C GLU A 152 4.13 -0.28 -11.55
N ASP A 153 2.85 -0.38 -11.89
CA ASP A 153 2.36 -1.18 -13.01
C ASP A 153 2.14 -0.31 -14.26
N LEU A 154 2.83 -0.68 -15.34
CA LEU A 154 2.82 0.08 -16.59
C LEU A 154 1.43 0.09 -17.27
N ASP A 155 0.64 -0.97 -17.14
CA ASP A 155 -0.70 -1.04 -17.74
C ASP A 155 -1.63 -0.06 -17.01
N VAL A 156 -1.54 0.00 -15.67
CA VAL A 156 -2.29 0.97 -14.86
C VAL A 156 -1.89 2.39 -15.26
N ALA A 157 -0.59 2.66 -15.39
CA ALA A 157 -0.06 3.97 -15.72
C ALA A 157 -0.49 4.46 -17.11
N ASN A 158 -0.44 3.59 -18.12
CA ASN A 158 -0.86 3.90 -19.48
C ASN A 158 -2.37 4.16 -19.59
N ALA A 159 -3.19 3.32 -18.94
CA ALA A 159 -4.64 3.51 -18.92
C ALA A 159 -5.02 4.80 -18.18
N PHE A 160 -4.35 5.11 -17.07
CA PHE A 160 -4.53 6.37 -16.33
C PHE A 160 -4.23 7.60 -17.19
N LEU A 161 -3.09 7.62 -17.90
CA LEU A 161 -2.74 8.72 -18.81
C LEU A 161 -3.73 8.85 -19.97
N SER A 162 -4.19 7.73 -20.52
CA SER A 162 -5.17 7.69 -21.59
C SER A 162 -6.51 8.27 -21.14
N LEU A 163 -6.96 7.93 -19.93
CA LEU A 163 -8.14 8.52 -19.33
C LEU A 163 -7.98 10.03 -19.10
N LYS A 164 -6.84 10.47 -18.52
CA LYS A 164 -6.55 11.90 -18.30
C LYS A 164 -6.60 12.70 -19.59
N ARG A 165 -6.06 12.14 -20.67
CA ARG A 165 -6.20 12.73 -22.02
C ARG A 165 -7.66 12.79 -22.46
N SER A 166 -8.44 11.73 -22.25
CA SER A 166 -9.88 11.70 -22.60
C SER A 166 -10.69 12.76 -21.85
N VAL A 167 -10.41 12.98 -20.56
CA VAL A 167 -11.05 14.05 -19.76
C VAL A 167 -10.74 15.41 -20.36
N ASN A 168 -9.46 15.68 -20.66
CA ASN A 168 -9.04 16.95 -21.23
C ASN A 168 -9.67 17.21 -22.60
N LEU A 169 -9.66 16.21 -23.49
CA LEU A 169 -10.27 16.32 -24.82
C LEU A 169 -11.79 16.55 -24.74
N THR A 170 -12.48 15.86 -23.83
CA THR A 170 -13.92 16.04 -23.61
C THR A 170 -14.23 17.45 -23.13
N ARG A 171 -13.46 17.96 -22.15
CA ARG A 171 -13.60 19.34 -21.64
C ARG A 171 -13.37 20.36 -22.76
N SER A 172 -12.28 20.23 -23.51
CA SER A 172 -11.97 21.12 -24.63
C SER A 172 -13.05 21.12 -25.71
N ALA A 173 -13.63 19.95 -26.02
CA ALA A 173 -14.73 19.85 -26.98
C ALA A 173 -15.99 20.58 -26.50
N ILE A 174 -16.33 20.47 -25.20
CA ILE A 174 -17.46 21.19 -24.60
C ILE A 174 -17.23 22.71 -24.63
N LEU A 175 -16.02 23.16 -24.27
CA LEU A 175 -15.67 24.59 -24.28
C LEU A 175 -15.74 25.19 -25.69
N LEU A 176 -15.16 24.51 -26.68
CA LEU A 176 -15.27 24.92 -28.08
C LEU A 176 -16.74 25.03 -28.51
N GLN A 177 -17.58 24.11 -28.01
CA GLN A 177 -18.99 24.13 -28.37
C GLN A 177 -19.75 25.32 -27.78
N LEU A 178 -19.42 25.69 -26.55
CA LEU A 178 -19.94 26.88 -25.87
C LEU A 178 -19.55 28.18 -26.60
N GLU A 179 -18.35 28.23 -27.19
CA GLU A 179 -17.87 29.40 -27.93
C GLU A 179 -18.52 29.53 -29.31
N THR A 180 -18.68 28.41 -30.02
CA THR A 180 -19.09 28.41 -31.43
C THR A 180 -20.60 28.29 -31.66
N ASN A 181 -21.38 27.88 -30.65
CA ASN A 181 -22.81 27.57 -30.76
C ASN A 181 -23.18 26.54 -31.87
N GLY A 182 -22.22 25.79 -32.39
CA GLY A 182 -22.46 24.61 -33.24
C GLY A 182 -23.15 23.43 -32.52
N GLY A 183 -23.15 22.27 -33.17
CA GLY A 183 -23.66 21.01 -32.61
C GLY A 183 -22.57 19.96 -32.44
N PHE A 184 -22.77 19.03 -31.51
CA PHE A 184 -21.86 17.90 -31.34
C PHE A 184 -22.12 16.79 -32.38
N ALA A 185 -21.04 16.18 -32.86
CA ALA A 185 -21.12 14.95 -33.64
C ALA A 185 -21.53 13.78 -32.72
N LYS A 186 -22.75 13.24 -32.89
CA LYS A 186 -23.30 12.18 -32.01
C LYS A 186 -22.39 10.96 -31.90
N SER A 187 -21.78 10.53 -33.00
CA SER A 187 -20.86 9.38 -33.00
C SER A 187 -19.61 9.61 -32.14
N GLN A 188 -19.05 10.82 -32.18
CA GLN A 188 -17.90 11.21 -31.38
C GLN A 188 -18.26 11.24 -29.89
N VAL A 189 -19.39 11.86 -29.54
CA VAL A 189 -19.87 11.96 -28.15
C VAL A 189 -20.15 10.58 -27.56
N ALA A 190 -20.79 9.69 -28.33
CA ALA A 190 -21.05 8.32 -27.89
C ALA A 190 -19.77 7.52 -27.58
N ALA A 191 -18.67 7.81 -28.28
CA ALA A 191 -17.39 7.16 -28.02
C ALA A 191 -16.71 7.65 -26.72
N TRP A 192 -17.03 8.85 -26.21
CA TRP A 192 -16.38 9.40 -25.02
C TRP A 192 -16.57 8.53 -23.79
N GLY A 193 -17.82 8.23 -23.43
CA GLY A 193 -18.15 7.41 -22.27
C GLY A 193 -17.58 5.99 -22.40
N GLN A 194 -17.71 5.38 -23.58
CA GLN A 194 -17.21 4.01 -23.82
C GLN A 194 -15.69 3.92 -23.70
N ASN A 195 -14.96 4.91 -24.24
CA ASN A 195 -13.50 4.93 -24.14
C ASN A 195 -13.06 5.14 -22.68
N ALA A 196 -13.69 6.07 -21.95
CA ALA A 196 -13.36 6.32 -20.56
C ALA A 196 -13.59 5.09 -19.67
N ASP A 197 -14.75 4.44 -19.81
CA ASP A 197 -15.10 3.21 -19.08
C ASP A 197 -14.12 2.07 -19.40
N ARG A 198 -13.73 1.92 -20.67
CA ARG A 198 -12.72 0.93 -21.07
C ARG A 198 -11.37 1.18 -20.41
N GLU A 199 -10.91 2.43 -20.33
CA GLU A 199 -9.65 2.74 -19.64
C GLU A 199 -9.73 2.44 -18.14
N ALA A 200 -10.83 2.83 -17.48
CA ALA A 200 -11.04 2.52 -16.06
C ALA A 200 -11.08 1.00 -15.78
N LYS A 201 -11.77 0.22 -16.64
CA LYS A 201 -11.77 -1.24 -16.58
C LYS A 201 -10.38 -1.84 -16.80
N THR A 202 -9.60 -1.27 -17.71
CA THR A 202 -8.22 -1.70 -17.97
C THR A 202 -7.34 -1.48 -16.74
N MET A 203 -7.47 -0.34 -16.06
CA MET A 203 -6.80 -0.10 -14.78
C MET A 203 -7.20 -1.12 -13.72
N SER A 204 -8.52 -1.35 -13.53
CA SER A 204 -9.02 -2.32 -12.56
C SER A 204 -8.47 -3.73 -12.83
N ALA A 205 -8.50 -4.18 -14.09
CA ALA A 205 -7.97 -5.47 -14.50
C ALA A 205 -6.45 -5.59 -14.24
N ALA A 206 -5.69 -4.53 -14.50
CA ALA A 206 -4.25 -4.50 -14.23
C ALA A 206 -3.94 -4.55 -12.73
N ILE A 207 -4.71 -3.83 -11.89
CA ILE A 207 -4.60 -3.91 -10.42
C ILE A 207 -4.89 -5.33 -9.92
N ILE A 208 -5.93 -5.98 -10.45
CA ILE A 208 -6.26 -7.38 -10.10
C ILE A 208 -5.10 -8.32 -10.51
N ARG A 209 -4.50 -8.13 -11.70
CA ARG A 209 -3.32 -8.91 -12.11
C ARG A 209 -2.12 -8.64 -11.18
N TYR A 210 -1.90 -7.40 -10.77
CA TYR A 210 -0.84 -7.04 -9.83
C TYR A 210 -1.02 -7.75 -8.49
N LEU A 211 -2.24 -7.76 -7.94
CA LEU A 211 -2.58 -8.53 -6.74
C LEU A 211 -2.39 -10.05 -6.93
N GLY A 212 -2.75 -10.58 -8.10
CA GLY A 212 -2.54 -11.99 -8.42
C GLY A 212 -1.05 -12.41 -8.43
N ARG A 213 -0.13 -11.48 -8.75
CA ARG A 213 1.33 -11.71 -8.65
C ARG A 213 1.85 -11.65 -7.22
N HIS A 214 1.08 -11.08 -6.29
CA HIS A 214 1.47 -10.87 -4.90
C HIS A 214 0.33 -11.24 -3.94
N PRO A 215 0.00 -12.55 -3.79
CA PRO A 215 -1.20 -12.98 -3.05
C PRO A 215 -1.30 -12.46 -1.61
N TRP A 216 -0.16 -12.31 -0.91
CA TRP A 216 -0.11 -11.78 0.45
C TRP A 216 -0.60 -10.32 0.56
N LEU A 217 -0.55 -9.54 -0.54
CA LEU A 217 -1.11 -8.19 -0.57
C LEU A 217 -2.64 -8.20 -0.44
N LEU A 218 -3.31 -9.27 -0.90
CA LEU A 218 -4.76 -9.38 -0.79
C LEU A 218 -5.20 -9.37 0.68
N ASP A 219 -4.52 -10.17 1.51
CA ASP A 219 -4.79 -10.25 2.95
C ASP A 219 -4.47 -8.93 3.64
N ALA A 220 -3.33 -8.31 3.30
CA ALA A 220 -2.92 -7.02 3.83
C ALA A 220 -3.91 -5.90 3.46
N ALA A 221 -4.34 -5.85 2.20
CA ALA A 221 -5.33 -4.88 1.71
C ALA A 221 -6.67 -5.09 2.42
N HIS A 222 -7.12 -6.35 2.58
CA HIS A 222 -8.35 -6.68 3.28
C HIS A 222 -8.31 -6.24 4.75
N ALA A 223 -7.22 -6.53 5.46
CA ALA A 223 -7.02 -6.11 6.84
C ALA A 223 -7.04 -4.58 6.99
N HIS A 224 -6.38 -3.87 6.07
CA HIS A 224 -6.38 -2.40 6.05
C HIS A 224 -7.78 -1.81 5.74
N HIS A 225 -8.57 -2.43 4.87
CA HIS A 225 -9.96 -2.00 4.65
C HIS A 225 -10.85 -2.23 5.86
N GLN A 226 -10.66 -3.34 6.59
CA GLN A 226 -11.41 -3.60 7.82
C GLN A 226 -11.07 -2.57 8.90
N SER A 227 -9.79 -2.22 9.07
CA SER A 227 -9.38 -1.24 10.08
C SER A 227 -9.88 0.18 9.81
N ARG A 228 -10.11 0.57 8.56
CA ARG A 228 -10.73 1.86 8.20
C ARG A 228 -12.23 1.93 8.48
N ARG A 229 -12.90 0.79 8.63
CA ARG A 229 -14.35 0.72 8.88
C ARG A 229 -14.71 0.63 10.36
N ALA A 230 -13.74 0.26 11.21
CA ALA A 230 -13.89 0.17 12.66
C ALA A 230 -13.66 1.54 13.31
#